data_AF-A0A535K056-F1
#
_entry.id   AF-A0A535K056-F1
#
_cell.length_a   1.000
_cell.length_b   1.000
_cell.length_c   1.000
_cell.angle_alpha   90.00
_cell.angle_beta   90.00
_cell.angle_gamma   90.00
#
_symmetry.space_group_name_H-M   'P 1'
#
loop_
_entity.id
_entity.type
_entity.pdbx_description
1 polymer ?
#
loop_
_entity_poly.entity_id
_entity_poly.type
_entity_poly.pdbx_seq_one_letter_code
_entity_poly.pdbx_strand_id
1 'polypeptide(L)' 'AALERRKRTGVGSTIDLSQYEAGLQFLTPTILEFAANGRIPGRRGNADAVAAPHGVYRCAGADRWVALSVWSDQ' A
#
# COMPACT_ATOMS: atom_id res chain seq x y z
N ALA A 1 8.85 8.76 19.57
CA ALA A 1 8.55 10.20 19.69
C ALA A 1 8.20 10.64 21.13
N ALA A 2 7.11 10.14 21.73
CA ALA A 2 6.66 10.59 23.06
C ALA A 2 7.69 10.41 24.20
N LEU A 3 8.39 9.28 24.25
CA LEU A 3 9.45 9.04 25.24
C LEU A 3 10.64 9.99 25.08
N GLU A 4 11.03 10.31 23.85
CA GLU A 4 12.11 11.25 23.57
C GLU A 4 11.75 12.67 24.01
N ARG A 5 10.52 13.11 23.70
CA ARG A 5 9.99 14.39 24.18
C ARG A 5 10.00 14.45 25.70
N ARG A 6 9.52 13.40 26.38
CA ARG A 6 9.54 13.33 27.85
C ARG A 6 10.94 13.45 28.43
N LYS A 7 11.96 12.80 27.82
CA LYS A 7 13.36 12.93 28.27
C LYS A 7 13.87 14.37 28.19
N ARG A 8 13.48 15.11 27.15
CA ARG A 8 13.93 16.50 26.93
C ARG A 8 13.18 17.52 27.77
N THR A 9 11.88 17.33 27.99
CA THR A 9 11.00 18.35 28.59
C THR A 9 10.53 18.00 30.01
N GLY A 10 10.70 16.75 30.45
CA GLY A 10 10.09 16.23 31.69
C GLY A 10 8.58 15.98 31.60
N VAL A 11 7.92 16.38 30.51
CA VAL A 11 6.46 16.33 30.35
C VAL A 11 6.04 15.12 29.52
N GLY A 12 5.08 14.35 30.04
CA GLY A 12 4.47 13.22 29.34
C GLY A 12 3.68 13.62 28.08
N SER A 13 3.15 12.61 27.39
CA SER A 13 2.28 12.78 26.22
C SER A 13 1.18 11.72 26.24
N THR A 14 -0.03 12.11 25.87
CA THR A 14 -1.11 11.18 25.51
C THR A 14 -1.01 10.90 24.02
N ILE A 15 -1.15 9.63 23.63
CA ILE A 15 -1.22 9.22 22.22
C ILE A 15 -2.65 8.78 21.97
N ASP A 16 -3.37 9.55 21.17
CA ASP A 16 -4.63 9.15 20.59
C ASP A 16 -4.37 8.79 19.13
N LEU A 17 -4.66 7.54 18.78
CA LEU A 17 -4.45 7.01 17.44
C LEU A 17 -5.52 5.95 17.18
N SER A 18 -6.40 6.21 16.23
CA SER A 18 -7.39 5.22 15.83
C SER A 18 -6.75 4.15 14.93
N GLN A 19 -7.29 2.92 14.99
CA GLN A 19 -6.94 1.88 14.02
C GLN A 19 -7.25 2.30 12.59
N TYR A 20 -8.28 3.12 12.39
CA TYR A 20 -8.67 3.61 11.07
C TYR A 20 -7.62 4.56 10.48
N GLU A 21 -7.19 5.59 11.23
CA GLU A 21 -6.13 6.51 10.80
C GLU A 21 -4.83 5.77 10.54
N ALA A 22 -4.49 4.81 11.41
CA ALA A 22 -3.33 3.95 11.20
C ALA A 22 -3.45 3.09 9.94
N GLY A 23 -4.66 2.66 9.56
CA GLY A 23 -4.89 1.91 8.32
C GLY A 23 -4.84 2.76 7.06
N LEU A 24 -5.32 4.01 7.12
CA LEU A 24 -5.38 4.91 5.98
C LEU A 24 -4.01 5.17 5.32
N GLN A 25 -2.93 5.10 6.08
CA GLN A 25 -1.57 5.31 5.54
C GLN A 25 -1.25 4.38 4.37
N PHE A 26 -1.77 3.14 4.37
CA PHE A 26 -1.55 2.17 3.30
C PHE A 26 -2.40 2.43 2.05
N LEU A 27 -3.42 3.28 2.17
CA LEU A 27 -4.30 3.68 1.08
C LEU A 27 -3.90 5.02 0.47
N THR A 28 -2.80 5.64 0.92
CA THR A 28 -2.37 6.97 0.47
C THR A 28 -2.34 7.12 -1.06
N PRO A 29 -1.78 6.18 -1.85
CA PRO A 29 -1.81 6.29 -3.31
C PRO A 29 -3.23 6.26 -3.89
N THR A 30 -4.13 5.45 -3.31
CA THR A 30 -5.54 5.34 -3.71
C THR A 30 -6.33 6.60 -3.39
N ILE A 31 -6.09 7.19 -2.21
CA ILE A 31 -6.69 8.46 -1.79
C ILE A 31 -6.23 9.59 -2.72
N LEU A 32 -4.93 9.63 -3.05
CA LEU A 32 -4.36 10.62 -3.95
C LEU A 32 -4.93 10.53 -5.36
N GLU A 33 -5.12 9.30 -5.88
CA GLU A 33 -5.76 9.10 -7.19
C GLU A 33 -7.16 9.72 -7.26
N PHE A 34 -7.96 9.56 -6.22
CA PHE A 34 -9.26 10.20 -6.15
C PHE A 34 -9.14 11.72 -6.01
N ALA A 35 -8.27 12.20 -5.12
CA ALA A 35 -8.10 13.64 -4.88
C ALA A 35 -7.59 14.39 -6.11
N ALA A 36 -6.70 13.78 -6.90
CA ALA A 36 -6.11 14.38 -8.09
C ALA A 36 -7.00 14.22 -9.34
N ASN A 37 -7.63 13.05 -9.51
CA ASN A 37 -8.26 12.67 -10.78
C ASN A 37 -9.78 12.40 -10.67
N GLY A 38 -10.38 12.50 -9.48
CA GLY A 38 -11.79 12.18 -9.24
C GLY A 38 -12.13 10.69 -9.39
N ARG A 39 -11.12 9.83 -9.58
CA ARG A 39 -11.29 8.41 -9.87
C ARG A 39 -11.17 7.58 -8.60
N ILE A 40 -12.18 6.74 -8.35
CA ILE A 40 -12.13 5.75 -7.27
C ILE A 40 -11.51 4.45 -7.83
N PRO A 41 -10.32 4.02 -7.37
CA PRO A 41 -9.70 2.80 -7.88
C PRO A 41 -10.47 1.54 -7.46
N GLY A 42 -10.72 0.65 -8.42
CA GLY A 42 -11.29 -0.67 -8.17
C GLY A 42 -10.22 -1.72 -7.84
N ARG A 43 -10.66 -2.90 -7.38
CA ARG A 43 -9.78 -4.06 -7.19
C ARG A 43 -9.23 -4.53 -8.54
N ARG A 44 -7.92 -4.75 -8.63
CA ARG A 44 -7.22 -5.25 -9.85
C ARG A 44 -6.65 -6.66 -9.71
N GLY A 45 -6.94 -7.34 -8.59
CA GLY A 45 -6.33 -8.62 -8.27
C GLY A 45 -4.81 -8.48 -8.19
N ASN A 46 -4.09 -9.39 -8.86
CA ASN A 46 -2.62 -9.41 -8.87
C ASN A 46 -1.99 -8.65 -10.05
N ALA A 47 -2.79 -7.97 -10.89
CA ALA A 47 -2.24 -7.21 -12.03
C ALA A 47 -1.61 -5.90 -11.56
N ASP A 48 -0.38 -5.63 -12.00
CA ASP A 48 0.27 -4.36 -11.73
C ASP A 48 -0.47 -3.19 -12.39
N ALA A 49 -0.29 -1.99 -11.83
CA ALA A 49 -0.96 -0.79 -12.29
C ALA A 49 -0.45 -0.30 -13.66
N VAL A 50 0.85 -0.46 -13.91
CA VAL A 50 1.60 0.25 -14.97
C VAL A 50 2.46 -0.68 -15.85
N ALA A 51 2.63 -1.95 -15.46
CA ALA A 51 3.46 -2.90 -16.20
C ALA A 51 2.68 -4.15 -16.66
N ALA A 52 3.10 -4.72 -17.80
CA ALA A 52 2.58 -5.98 -18.32
C ALA A 52 3.66 -6.73 -19.14
N PRO A 53 3.83 -8.07 -18.98
CA PRO A 53 3.18 -8.92 -17.98
C PRO A 53 3.80 -8.72 -16.58
N HIS A 54 2.98 -8.31 -15.62
CA HIS A 54 3.41 -8.09 -14.24
C HIS A 54 2.27 -8.44 -13.29
N GLY A 55 2.46 -9.50 -12.51
CA GLY A 55 1.44 -10.05 -11.64
C GLY A 55 1.59 -11.55 -11.40
N VAL A 56 0.52 -12.18 -10.91
CA VAL A 56 0.49 -13.62 -10.60
C VAL A 56 -0.38 -14.36 -11.61
N TYR A 57 0.19 -15.40 -12.23
CA TYR A 57 -0.40 -16.13 -13.34
C TYR A 57 -0.46 -17.64 -13.04
N ARG A 58 -1.53 -18.30 -13.52
CA ARG A 58 -1.71 -19.74 -13.35
C ARG A 58 -0.81 -20.51 -14.30
N CYS A 59 -0.13 -21.52 -13.80
CA CYS A 59 0.71 -22.42 -14.57
C CYS A 59 -0.05 -23.70 -14.97
N ALA A 60 0.53 -24.48 -15.87
CA ALA A 60 0.04 -25.83 -16.14
C ALA A 60 0.06 -26.67 -14.86
N GLY A 61 -0.95 -27.51 -14.61
CA GLY A 61 -1.08 -28.36 -13.41
C GLY A 61 -2.07 -27.84 -12.36
N ALA A 62 -2.27 -28.62 -11.30
CA ALA A 62 -3.18 -28.28 -10.21
C ALA A 62 -2.52 -27.31 -9.22
N ASP A 63 -3.19 -26.20 -8.94
CA ASP A 63 -2.77 -25.18 -7.96
C ASP A 63 -1.30 -24.73 -8.09
N ARG A 64 -0.86 -24.49 -9.33
CA ARG A 64 0.48 -23.97 -9.62
C ARG A 64 0.39 -22.54 -10.16
N TRP A 65 1.20 -21.65 -9.60
CA TRP A 65 1.20 -20.22 -9.92
C TRP A 65 2.63 -19.68 -10.02
N VAL A 66 2.82 -18.68 -10.87
CA VAL A 66 4.08 -17.93 -10.99
C VAL A 66 3.82 -16.44 -10.82
N ALA A 67 4.66 -15.77 -10.04
CA ALA A 67 4.72 -14.31 -10.00
C ALA A 67 5.73 -13.83 -11.04
N LEU A 68 5.29 -12.96 -11.96
CA LEU A 68 6.13 -12.32 -12.95
C LEU A 68 6.26 -10.83 -12.61
N SER A 69 7.49 -10.32 -12.67
CA SER A 69 7.79 -8.90 -12.49
C SER A 69 8.60 -8.41 -13.70
N VAL A 70 7.90 -7.99 -14.75
CA VAL A 70 8.52 -7.37 -15.93
C VAL A 70 8.31 -5.86 -15.83
N TRP A 71 9.38 -5.09 -16.00
CA TRP A 71 9.35 -3.61 -15.95
C TRP A 71 9.73 -2.96 -17.28
N SER A 72 10.32 -3.72 -18.21
CA SER A 72 10.84 -3.24 -19.49
C SER A 72 10.89 -4.36 -20.54
N ASP A 73 11.05 -3.97 -21.80
CA ASP A 73 11.15 -4.86 -22.96
C ASP A 73 12.59 -5.35 -23.25
N GLN A 74 13.59 -4.89 -22.49
CA GLN A 74 15.00 -5.27 -22.63
C GLN A 74 15.36 -6.59 -21.94
#